data_AF-A0AAV1IFD4-F1
#
_entry.id   AF-A0AAV1IFD4-F1
#
_cell.length_a   1.000
_cell.length_b   1.000
_cell.length_c   1.000
_cell.angle_alpha   90.00
_cell.angle_beta   90.00
_cell.angle_gamma   90.00
#
_symmetry.space_group_name_H-M   'P 1'
#
loop_
_entity.id
_entity.type
_entity.pdbx_description
1 polymer ?
#
loop_
_entity_poly.entity_id
_entity_poly.type
_entity_poly.pdbx_seq_one_letter_code
_entity_poly.pdbx_strand_id
1 'polypeptide(L)'
;MVSSAALQPRAVHALQCALRHKRLPGRQHVMLVRNYATEEPLSTQAKPVYANFSVYKGKAALSLRVRKPRWTEMGEGGFNLERPGALMLELAPVSPESANSTGSRSYIWDRKQTFMLSPMELGGLIEAVTDKKPMKELFHDPGKGRPGDGGKISKTLTLQLLGEKGDWFLGLDVKDATNRENSVKLGLPITGAELHTMKTLSEFLIPRLVGWDEVLAVPDVGSSSSRGPM
;
A
#
# COMPACT_ATOMS: atom_id res chain seq x y z
N MET A 1 4.83 -77.03 12.45
CA MET A 1 4.08 -76.17 11.52
C MET A 1 4.19 -74.74 12.04
N VAL A 2 4.75 -73.84 11.21
CA VAL A 2 4.35 -72.43 10.95
C VAL A 2 4.16 -71.51 12.18
N SER A 3 4.66 -70.29 12.30
CA SER A 3 5.59 -69.42 11.57
C SER A 3 5.74 -68.16 12.42
N SER A 4 6.94 -67.59 12.45
CA SER A 4 7.19 -66.21 12.90
C SER A 4 6.62 -65.22 11.87
N ALA A 5 6.05 -64.10 12.32
CA ALA A 5 5.79 -62.95 11.45
C ALA A 5 5.80 -61.64 12.25
N ALA A 6 6.60 -60.71 11.74
CA ALA A 6 6.88 -59.38 12.25
C ALA A 6 5.66 -58.44 12.23
N LEU A 7 5.62 -57.52 13.21
CA LEU A 7 4.81 -56.30 13.14
C LEU A 7 5.42 -55.33 12.12
N GLN A 8 4.64 -54.92 11.13
CA GLN A 8 4.90 -53.77 10.25
C GLN A 8 3.94 -52.60 10.58
N PRO A 9 4.35 -51.34 10.35
CA PRO A 9 3.57 -50.15 10.69
C PRO A 9 2.47 -49.89 9.66
N ARG A 10 1.26 -49.57 10.15
CA ARG A 10 0.12 -49.16 9.32
C ARG A 10 0.29 -47.72 8.82
N ALA A 11 0.07 -47.57 7.52
CA ALA A 11 0.14 -46.34 6.76
C ALA A 11 -0.81 -45.25 7.27
N VAL A 12 -0.34 -44.02 7.16
CA VAL A 12 -1.06 -42.76 7.42
C VAL A 12 -2.16 -42.60 6.37
N HIS A 13 -3.42 -42.58 6.80
CA HIS A 13 -4.57 -42.26 5.97
C HIS A 13 -4.58 -40.76 5.63
N ALA A 14 -4.39 -40.42 4.35
CA ALA A 14 -4.77 -39.13 3.79
C ALA A 14 -6.29 -39.09 3.63
N LEU A 15 -6.97 -38.22 4.39
CA LEU A 15 -8.36 -37.87 4.14
C LEU A 15 -8.44 -36.96 2.91
N GLN A 16 -8.78 -37.56 1.76
CA GLN A 16 -9.24 -36.82 0.60
C GLN A 16 -10.77 -36.71 0.70
N CYS A 17 -11.27 -35.60 1.25
CA CYS A 17 -12.71 -35.31 1.27
C CYS A 17 -13.14 -34.83 -0.12
N ALA A 18 -13.81 -35.72 -0.85
CA ALA A 18 -14.40 -35.44 -2.15
C ALA A 18 -15.61 -34.50 -1.99
N LEU A 19 -15.44 -33.21 -2.34
CA LEU A 19 -16.55 -32.28 -2.54
C LEU A 19 -17.30 -32.66 -3.82
N ARG A 20 -18.45 -33.31 -3.65
CA ARG A 20 -19.45 -33.52 -4.70
C ARG A 20 -20.04 -32.17 -5.11
N HIS A 21 -19.68 -31.67 -6.29
CA HIS A 21 -20.36 -30.54 -6.91
C HIS A 21 -21.76 -30.96 -7.41
N LYS A 22 -22.80 -30.63 -6.64
CA LYS A 22 -24.14 -30.42 -7.22
C LYS A 22 -24.10 -29.07 -7.93
N ARG A 23 -24.16 -29.08 -9.27
CA ARG A 23 -24.36 -27.86 -10.08
C ARG A 23 -25.75 -27.30 -9.76
N LEU A 24 -25.78 -26.12 -9.16
CA LEU A 24 -26.94 -25.23 -9.21
C LEU A 24 -26.77 -24.35 -10.45
N PRO A 25 -27.74 -24.31 -11.38
CA PRO A 25 -27.68 -23.40 -12.51
C PRO A 25 -28.05 -21.98 -12.05
N GLY A 26 -27.27 -20.97 -12.46
CA GLY A 26 -27.74 -19.58 -12.46
C GLY A 26 -27.15 -18.60 -11.44
N ARG A 27 -25.89 -18.76 -10.99
CA ARG A 27 -25.17 -17.67 -10.31
C ARG A 27 -23.78 -17.49 -10.90
N GLN A 28 -23.64 -16.51 -11.78
CA GLN A 28 -22.33 -16.04 -12.22
C GLN A 28 -21.64 -15.39 -11.03
N HIS A 29 -20.56 -15.99 -10.55
CA HIS A 29 -19.60 -15.27 -9.73
C HIS A 29 -18.95 -14.23 -10.64
N VAL A 30 -19.27 -12.95 -10.43
CA VAL A 30 -18.57 -11.83 -11.07
C VAL A 30 -17.19 -11.74 -10.41
N MET A 31 -16.25 -12.52 -10.93
CA MET A 31 -14.83 -12.27 -10.72
C MET A 31 -14.51 -11.07 -11.61
N LEU A 32 -14.18 -9.93 -11.01
CA LEU A 32 -13.78 -8.71 -11.72
C LEU A 32 -12.36 -8.91 -12.28
N VAL A 33 -12.24 -9.80 -13.26
CA VAL A 33 -11.10 -9.86 -14.16
C VAL A 33 -11.25 -8.65 -15.07
N ARG A 34 -10.26 -7.76 -15.07
CA ARG A 34 -10.17 -6.65 -16.00
C ARG A 34 -9.96 -7.27 -17.39
N ASN A 35 -11.04 -7.50 -18.12
CA ASN A 35 -10.99 -7.97 -19.49
C ASN A 35 -10.35 -6.89 -20.36
N TYR A 36 -9.14 -7.14 -20.85
CA TYR A 36 -8.58 -6.44 -22.00
C TYR A 36 -9.00 -7.21 -23.27
N ALA A 37 -10.26 -7.05 -23.69
CA ALA A 37 -10.72 -7.39 -25.03
C ALA A 37 -12.21 -7.08 -25.16
N THR A 38 -12.51 -5.83 -25.50
CA THR A 38 -13.71 -5.44 -26.25
C THR A 38 -13.46 -4.01 -26.70
N GLU A 39 -13.37 -3.82 -28.02
CA GLU A 39 -13.24 -2.50 -28.63
C GLU A 39 -14.53 -1.71 -28.34
N GLU A 40 -14.47 -0.85 -27.32
CA GLU A 40 -15.44 0.22 -27.10
C GLU A 40 -14.95 1.47 -27.84
N PRO A 41 -15.84 2.23 -28.51
CA PRO A 41 -15.45 3.32 -29.38
C PRO A 41 -14.75 4.46 -28.64
N LEU A 42 -13.84 5.10 -29.37
CA LEU A 42 -13.02 6.26 -29.03
C LEU A 42 -13.86 7.40 -28.40
N SER A 43 -13.91 7.49 -27.05
CA SER A 43 -13.89 8.73 -26.25
C SER A 43 -14.44 8.59 -24.80
N THR A 44 -14.45 7.41 -24.18
CA THR A 44 -14.67 7.35 -22.72
C THR A 44 -13.35 7.54 -22.00
N GLN A 45 -12.94 8.80 -21.74
CA GLN A 45 -11.94 9.06 -20.72
C GLN A 45 -12.39 8.34 -19.45
N ALA A 46 -11.60 7.36 -19.00
CA ALA A 46 -11.91 6.59 -17.81
C ALA A 46 -12.08 7.57 -16.64
N LYS A 47 -13.28 7.58 -16.02
CA LYS A 47 -13.57 8.47 -14.89
C LYS A 47 -12.56 8.21 -13.76
N PRO A 48 -12.02 9.26 -13.11
CA PRO A 48 -11.09 9.07 -12.01
C PRO A 48 -11.80 8.35 -10.86
N VAL A 49 -11.18 7.27 -10.37
CA VAL A 49 -11.64 6.52 -9.19
C VAL A 49 -10.71 6.83 -8.02
N TYR A 50 -11.30 7.17 -6.88
CA TYR A 50 -10.58 7.47 -5.65
C TYR A 50 -10.92 6.41 -4.61
N ALA A 51 -9.90 5.79 -4.03
CA ALA A 51 -10.04 4.82 -2.96
C ALA A 51 -8.97 5.11 -1.90
N ASN A 52 -9.41 5.19 -0.65
CA ASN A 52 -8.54 5.47 0.48
C ASN A 52 -8.75 4.36 1.53
N PHE A 53 -7.66 4.03 2.24
CA PHE A 53 -7.75 3.21 3.45
C PHE A 53 -7.56 4.13 4.66
N SER A 54 -8.47 4.08 5.62
CA SER A 54 -8.46 5.00 6.76
C SER A 54 -8.55 4.28 8.10
N VAL A 55 -7.82 4.79 9.09
CA VAL A 55 -7.78 4.31 10.47
C VAL A 55 -8.19 5.45 11.39
N TYR A 56 -9.19 5.22 12.23
CA TYR A 56 -9.78 6.25 13.10
C TYR A 56 -9.54 5.90 14.57
N LYS A 57 -8.78 6.74 15.29
CA LYS A 57 -8.46 6.56 16.72
C LYS A 57 -8.87 7.77 17.54
N GLY A 58 -8.72 7.69 18.86
CA GLY A 58 -9.23 8.71 19.79
C GLY A 58 -8.60 10.09 19.63
N LYS A 59 -7.31 10.17 19.25
CA LYS A 59 -6.57 11.45 19.15
C LYS A 59 -6.33 11.93 17.72
N ALA A 60 -6.32 11.01 16.76
CA ALA A 60 -6.05 11.32 15.36
C ALA A 60 -6.68 10.26 14.44
N ALA A 61 -6.84 10.64 13.18
CA ALA A 61 -7.15 9.74 12.07
C ALA A 61 -5.97 9.68 11.09
N LEU A 62 -5.81 8.54 10.46
CA LEU A 62 -4.89 8.32 9.35
C LEU A 62 -5.70 7.99 8.09
N SER A 63 -5.35 8.57 6.96
CA SER A 63 -5.84 8.18 5.63
C SER A 63 -4.68 7.94 4.69
N LEU A 64 -4.66 6.79 4.03
CA LEU A 64 -3.69 6.41 3.00
C LEU A 64 -4.29 6.66 1.63
N ARG A 65 -3.59 7.45 0.81
CA ARG A 65 -3.99 7.75 -0.58
C ARG A 65 -2.88 7.41 -1.56
N VAL A 66 -3.23 6.75 -2.65
CA VAL A 66 -2.27 6.42 -3.70
C VAL A 66 -2.07 7.63 -4.62
N ARG A 67 -0.82 8.05 -4.79
CA ARG A 67 -0.39 8.96 -5.85
C ARG A 67 0.15 8.15 -7.01
N LYS A 68 -0.55 8.18 -8.14
CA LYS A 68 -0.16 7.42 -9.34
C LYS A 68 1.24 7.82 -9.86
N PRO A 69 1.96 6.89 -10.51
CA PRO A 69 3.12 7.22 -11.32
C PRO A 69 2.75 8.23 -12.42
N ARG A 70 3.74 8.98 -12.87
CA ARG A 70 3.60 9.90 -14.00
C ARG A 70 4.47 9.40 -15.13
N TRP A 71 3.91 9.41 -16.33
CA TRP A 71 4.54 8.98 -17.56
C TRP A 71 4.73 10.17 -18.50
N THR A 72 5.77 10.11 -19.31
CA THR A 72 6.02 11.04 -20.42
C THR A 72 6.04 10.25 -21.70
N GLU A 73 5.32 10.73 -22.71
CA GLU A 73 5.33 10.17 -24.05
C GLU A 73 6.69 10.39 -24.72
N MET A 74 7.18 9.36 -25.38
CA MET A 74 8.38 9.38 -26.21
C MET A 74 7.97 9.49 -27.68
N GLY A 75 8.79 10.14 -28.50
CA GLY A 75 8.42 10.53 -29.87
C GLY A 75 7.94 9.40 -30.79
N GLU A 76 8.38 8.15 -30.57
CA GLU A 76 7.98 6.98 -31.37
C GLU A 76 6.76 6.22 -30.80
N GLY A 77 5.98 6.83 -29.88
CA GLY A 77 4.76 6.23 -29.33
C GLY A 77 4.97 5.32 -28.12
N GLY A 78 6.15 5.37 -27.50
CA GLY A 78 6.43 4.72 -26.21
C GLY A 78 6.17 5.65 -25.01
N PHE A 79 6.08 5.10 -23.81
CA PHE A 79 6.03 5.89 -22.57
C PHE A 79 7.25 5.60 -21.71
N ASN A 80 7.85 6.65 -21.15
CA ASN A 80 8.87 6.54 -20.13
C ASN A 80 8.31 6.97 -18.77
N LEU A 81 8.75 6.33 -17.69
CA LEU A 81 8.36 6.70 -16.34
C LEU A 81 9.07 8.01 -15.95
N GLU A 82 8.33 9.12 -15.93
CA GLU A 82 8.83 10.44 -15.52
C GLU A 82 9.08 10.49 -14.01
N ARG A 83 8.12 9.95 -13.24
CA ARG A 83 8.15 9.99 -11.78
C ARG A 83 7.41 8.78 -11.22
N PRO A 84 8.02 8.03 -10.28
CA PRO A 84 7.33 6.95 -9.61
C PRO A 84 6.12 7.47 -8.82
N GLY A 85 5.16 6.58 -8.62
CA GLY A 85 4.07 6.80 -7.67
C GLY A 85 4.57 6.86 -6.22
N ALA A 86 3.67 7.21 -5.32
CA ALA A 86 3.94 7.24 -3.88
C ALA A 86 2.66 6.93 -3.09
N LEU A 87 2.81 6.52 -1.83
CA LEU A 87 1.69 6.43 -0.89
C LEU A 87 1.68 7.68 -0.01
N MET A 88 0.63 8.48 -0.08
CA MET A 88 0.43 9.64 0.78
C MET A 88 -0.25 9.23 2.07
N LEU A 89 0.39 9.48 3.21
CA LEU A 89 -0.25 9.45 4.52
C LEU A 89 -0.81 10.84 4.82
N GLU A 90 -2.07 10.90 5.22
CA GLU A 90 -2.71 12.10 5.76
C GLU A 90 -3.11 11.84 7.20
N LEU A 91 -2.52 12.57 8.16
CA LEU A 91 -2.86 12.49 9.57
C LEU A 91 -3.67 13.72 9.96
N ALA A 92 -4.86 13.53 10.50
CA ALA A 92 -5.73 14.61 10.97
C ALA A 92 -5.97 14.53 12.49
N PRO A 93 -5.89 15.65 13.23
CA PRO A 93 -6.23 15.66 14.64
C PRO A 93 -7.72 15.44 14.86
N VAL A 94 -8.08 14.85 16.00
CA VAL A 94 -9.47 14.82 16.48
C VAL A 94 -9.98 16.24 16.71
N SER A 95 -11.27 16.49 16.46
CA SER A 95 -11.87 17.79 16.79
C SER A 95 -11.88 18.02 18.32
N PRO A 96 -11.80 19.28 18.80
CA PRO A 96 -11.89 19.60 20.22
C PRO A 96 -13.16 19.06 20.87
N GLU A 97 -14.28 19.12 20.14
CA GLU A 97 -15.58 18.63 20.60
C GLU A 97 -15.60 17.11 20.78
N SER A 98 -14.90 16.37 19.90
CA SER A 98 -14.81 14.92 19.99
C SER A 98 -13.74 14.43 20.97
N ALA A 99 -12.74 15.26 21.32
CA ALA A 99 -11.60 14.85 22.16
C ALA A 99 -11.99 14.37 23.57
N ASN A 100 -13.09 14.91 24.12
CA ASN A 100 -13.57 14.61 25.47
C ASN A 100 -14.91 13.85 25.48
N SER A 101 -15.44 13.47 24.30
CA SER A 101 -16.73 12.81 24.19
C SER A 101 -16.58 11.31 23.93
N THR A 102 -17.40 10.48 24.58
CA THR A 102 -17.50 9.04 24.31
C THR A 102 -18.36 8.72 23.06
N GLY A 103 -18.82 9.77 22.34
CA GLY A 103 -19.75 9.69 21.21
C GLY A 103 -19.09 9.87 19.83
N SER A 104 -19.78 10.59 18.92
CA SER A 104 -19.37 10.77 17.52
C SER A 104 -17.96 11.35 17.40
N ARG A 105 -17.04 10.59 16.79
CA ARG A 105 -15.67 11.03 16.51
C ARG A 105 -15.64 11.79 15.20
N SER A 106 -15.20 13.05 15.26
CA SER A 106 -14.94 13.90 14.11
C SER A 106 -13.47 14.34 14.10
N TYR A 107 -12.96 14.64 12.91
CA TYR A 107 -11.55 14.94 12.67
C TYR A 107 -11.41 16.18 11.80
N ILE A 108 -10.43 17.03 12.11
CA ILE A 108 -10.24 18.31 11.40
C ILE A 108 -9.27 18.09 10.24
N TRP A 109 -9.81 17.67 9.10
CA TRP A 109 -9.01 17.39 7.90
C TRP A 109 -8.34 18.63 7.29
N ASP A 110 -8.83 19.83 7.58
CA ASP A 110 -8.20 21.09 7.13
C ASP A 110 -6.87 21.36 7.85
N ARG A 111 -6.66 20.75 9.02
CA ARG A 111 -5.41 20.83 9.80
C ARG A 111 -4.55 19.58 9.66
N LYS A 112 -4.83 18.74 8.65
CA LYS A 112 -4.08 17.51 8.44
C LYS A 112 -2.61 17.79 8.10
N GLN A 113 -1.74 16.87 8.47
CA GLN A 113 -0.37 16.81 8.00
C GLN A 113 -0.18 15.66 7.03
N THR A 114 0.68 15.88 6.04
CA THR A 114 0.94 14.92 4.98
C THR A 114 2.38 14.43 4.99
N PHE A 115 2.57 13.16 4.65
CA PHE A 115 3.88 12.54 4.46
C PHE A 115 3.79 11.55 3.29
N MET A 116 4.71 11.61 2.34
CA MET A 116 4.70 10.68 1.19
C MET A 116 5.71 9.57 1.43
N LEU A 117 5.32 8.32 1.20
CA LEU A 117 6.26 7.20 1.14
C LEU A 117 6.55 6.88 -0.32
N SER A 118 7.83 6.97 -0.68
CA SER A 118 8.36 6.39 -1.90
C SER A 118 8.25 4.86 -1.88
N PRO A 119 8.35 4.18 -3.04
CA PRO A 119 8.37 2.71 -3.08
C PRO A 119 9.47 2.10 -2.19
N MET A 120 10.62 2.76 -2.07
CA MET A 120 11.72 2.30 -1.20
C MET A 120 11.36 2.40 0.28
N GLU A 121 10.74 3.50 0.70
CA GLU A 121 10.31 3.68 2.10
C GLU A 121 9.16 2.73 2.48
N LEU A 122 8.31 2.35 1.51
CA LEU A 122 7.36 1.26 1.69
C LEU A 122 8.06 -0.09 1.92
N GLY A 123 9.22 -0.31 1.31
CA GLY A 123 10.09 -1.45 1.63
C GLY A 123 10.50 -1.47 3.10
N GLY A 124 10.88 -0.32 3.65
CA GLY A 124 11.19 -0.18 5.09
C GLY A 124 9.99 -0.44 6.01
N LEU A 125 8.78 -0.05 5.59
CA LEU A 125 7.54 -0.45 6.29
C LEU A 125 7.37 -1.97 6.27
N ILE A 126 7.52 -2.62 5.11
CA ILE A 126 7.38 -4.07 4.97
C ILE A 126 8.41 -4.80 5.84
N GLU A 127 9.66 -4.35 5.84
CA GLU A 127 10.74 -4.86 6.68
C GLU A 127 10.37 -4.75 8.17
N ALA A 128 9.98 -3.56 8.63
CA ALA A 128 9.59 -3.31 10.02
C ALA A 128 8.50 -4.27 10.50
N VAL A 129 7.46 -4.48 9.68
CA VAL A 129 6.35 -5.36 10.03
C VAL A 129 6.75 -6.84 9.98
N THR A 130 7.59 -7.23 9.02
CA THR A 130 8.05 -8.62 8.85
C THR A 130 8.96 -9.05 9.99
N ASP A 131 9.93 -8.20 10.32
CA ASP A 131 10.92 -8.44 11.35
C ASP A 131 10.44 -8.11 12.76
N LYS A 132 9.27 -7.48 12.87
CA LYS A 132 8.73 -6.92 14.13
C LYS A 132 9.75 -5.99 14.82
N LYS A 133 10.41 -5.16 14.04
CA LYS A 133 11.37 -4.14 14.49
C LYS A 133 10.84 -2.74 14.18
N PRO A 134 11.19 -1.71 14.98
CA PRO A 134 10.82 -0.35 14.65
C PRO A 134 11.32 0.03 13.24
N MET A 135 10.49 0.76 12.49
CA MET A 135 10.90 1.31 11.21
C MET A 135 11.98 2.37 11.44
N LYS A 136 13.01 2.39 10.60
CA LYS A 136 13.98 3.49 10.58
C LYS A 136 13.23 4.82 10.39
N GLU A 137 13.61 5.82 11.17
CA GLU A 137 12.99 7.15 11.07
C GLU A 137 13.19 7.73 9.67
N LEU A 138 12.10 8.23 9.09
CA LEU A 138 12.10 8.83 7.76
C LEU A 138 12.06 10.34 7.88
N PHE A 139 12.97 11.03 7.18
CA PHE A 139 13.15 12.48 7.27
C PHE A 139 12.89 13.13 5.92
N HIS A 140 11.90 14.01 5.86
CA HIS A 140 11.54 14.77 4.67
C HIS A 140 11.70 16.26 4.89
N ASP A 141 12.36 16.94 3.96
CA ASP A 141 12.39 18.40 3.85
C ASP A 141 11.73 18.78 2.50
N PRO A 142 10.49 19.29 2.50
CA PRO A 142 9.78 19.64 1.27
C PRO A 142 10.44 20.76 0.45
N GLY A 143 11.26 21.61 1.09
CA GLY A 143 11.99 22.70 0.46
C GLY A 143 13.40 22.31 0.00
N LYS A 144 13.84 21.08 0.27
CA LYS A 144 15.19 20.63 -0.07
C LYS A 144 15.45 20.78 -1.57
N GLY A 145 16.57 21.41 -1.91
CA GLY A 145 16.97 21.67 -3.30
C GLY A 145 16.27 22.87 -3.94
N ARG A 146 15.34 23.54 -3.26
CA ARG A 146 14.76 24.81 -3.71
C ARG A 146 15.49 26.00 -3.09
N PRO A 147 15.90 27.00 -3.88
CA PRO A 147 16.57 28.19 -3.36
C PRO A 147 15.74 28.87 -2.27
N GLY A 148 16.35 29.08 -1.10
CA GLY A 148 15.73 29.81 0.00
C GLY A 148 14.67 29.04 0.80
N ASP A 149 14.28 27.81 0.44
CA ASP A 149 13.23 27.05 1.13
C ASP A 149 13.70 25.82 1.90
N GLY A 150 14.93 25.35 1.64
CA GLY A 150 15.52 24.22 2.36
C GLY A 150 15.63 24.49 3.87
N GLY A 151 15.33 23.47 4.67
CA GLY A 151 15.44 23.50 6.13
C GLY A 151 14.34 24.26 6.87
N LYS A 152 13.44 24.97 6.17
CA LYS A 152 12.32 25.69 6.81
C LYS A 152 11.31 24.75 7.45
N ILE A 153 10.96 23.67 6.75
CA ILE A 153 10.04 22.65 7.22
C ILE A 153 10.76 21.32 7.22
N SER A 154 10.71 20.59 8.34
CA SER A 154 11.16 19.21 8.41
C SER A 154 10.07 18.31 8.96
N LYS A 155 9.95 17.12 8.37
CA LYS A 155 8.97 16.11 8.77
C LYS A 155 9.70 14.83 9.12
N THR A 156 9.40 14.29 10.30
CA THR A 156 9.93 13.00 10.76
C THR A 156 8.78 12.03 10.97
N LEU A 157 8.79 10.92 10.23
CA LEU A 157 7.84 9.82 10.41
C LEU A 157 8.51 8.68 11.17
N THR A 158 7.83 8.19 12.21
CA THR A 158 8.28 7.05 13.01
C THR A 158 7.19 5.99 13.10
N LEU A 159 7.59 4.72 13.13
CA LEU A 159 6.72 3.59 13.40
C LEU A 159 7.42 2.69 14.42
N GLN A 160 6.93 2.71 15.66
CA GLN A 160 7.58 2.07 16.80
C GLN A 160 6.67 1.01 17.42
N LEU A 161 7.25 -0.05 17.99
CA LEU A 161 6.49 -1.02 18.77
C LEU A 161 6.08 -0.40 20.11
N LEU A 162 4.82 -0.61 20.50
CA LEU A 162 4.25 -0.20 21.77
C LEU A 162 4.11 -1.41 22.70
N GLY A 163 5.11 -1.60 23.55
CA GLY A 163 5.13 -2.68 24.54
C GLY A 163 5.17 -4.09 23.94
N GLU A 164 4.97 -5.10 24.79
CA GLU A 164 5.11 -6.51 24.41
C GLU A 164 3.89 -7.08 23.65
N LYS A 165 2.74 -6.39 23.71
CA LYS A 165 1.46 -6.88 23.15
C LYS A 165 1.34 -6.72 21.64
N GLY A 166 2.36 -6.16 20.97
CA GLY A 166 2.41 -6.05 19.51
C GLY A 166 1.54 -4.94 18.91
N ASP A 167 1.09 -3.99 19.74
CA ASP A 167 0.56 -2.72 19.25
C ASP A 167 1.71 -1.85 18.73
N TRP A 168 1.41 -0.97 17.78
CA TRP A 168 2.38 -0.07 17.19
C TRP A 168 1.94 1.38 17.35
N PHE A 169 2.88 2.30 17.31
CA PHE A 169 2.60 3.73 17.31
C PHE A 169 3.20 4.36 16.06
N LEU A 170 2.34 4.97 15.24
CA LEU A 170 2.75 5.78 14.09
C LEU A 170 2.77 7.25 14.52
N GLY A 171 3.93 7.89 14.44
CA GLY A 171 4.14 9.30 14.78
C GLY A 171 4.61 10.12 13.59
N LEU A 172 4.12 11.36 13.49
CA LEU A 172 4.57 12.37 12.56
C LEU A 172 4.90 13.67 13.32
N ASP A 173 6.17 14.04 13.34
CA ASP A 173 6.66 15.31 13.89
C ASP A 173 6.94 16.27 12.72
N VAL A 174 6.19 17.38 12.65
CA VAL A 174 6.40 18.45 11.68
C VAL A 174 6.97 19.65 12.41
N LYS A 175 8.18 20.04 12.05
CA LYS A 175 8.87 21.21 12.61
C LYS A 175 8.92 22.31 11.58
N ASP A 176 8.46 23.48 11.98
CA ASP A 176 8.59 24.72 11.23
C ASP A 176 9.64 25.60 11.93
N ALA A 177 10.78 25.77 11.26
CA ALA A 177 11.89 26.58 11.74
C ALA A 177 11.63 28.09 11.57
N THR A 178 10.66 28.47 10.72
CA THR A 178 10.30 29.88 10.48
C THR A 178 9.24 30.39 11.44
N ASN A 179 8.27 29.54 11.80
CA ASN A 179 7.31 29.82 12.86
C ASN A 179 7.07 28.57 13.70
N ARG A 180 7.62 28.57 14.91
CA ARG A 180 7.59 27.41 15.80
C ARG A 180 6.17 27.04 16.25
N GLU A 181 5.22 27.98 16.26
CA GLU A 181 3.80 27.72 16.60
C GLU A 181 3.11 26.82 15.57
N ASN A 182 3.60 26.79 14.33
CA ASN A 182 3.10 25.90 13.28
C ASN A 182 3.64 24.46 13.43
N SER A 183 4.59 24.23 14.34
CA SER A 183 5.12 22.88 14.57
C SER A 183 4.07 22.02 15.25
N VAL A 184 3.87 20.81 14.74
CA VAL A 184 2.81 19.91 15.21
C VAL A 184 3.30 18.48 15.30
N LYS A 185 2.86 17.78 16.34
CA LYS A 185 3.07 16.34 16.52
C LYS A 185 1.74 15.62 16.45
N LEU A 186 1.60 14.73 15.49
CA LEU A 186 0.43 13.87 15.36
C LEU A 186 0.86 12.42 15.51
N GLY A 187 -0.01 11.60 16.07
CA GLY A 187 0.25 10.17 16.16
C GLY A 187 -0.95 9.40 16.65
N LEU A 188 -0.96 8.12 16.33
CA LEU A 188 -2.03 7.21 16.67
C LEU A 188 -1.50 5.79 16.88
N PRO A 189 -2.10 5.03 17.80
CA PRO A 189 -1.83 3.60 17.89
C PRO A 189 -2.36 2.90 16.64
N ILE A 190 -1.63 1.90 16.16
CA ILE A 190 -1.98 1.02 15.06
C ILE A 190 -1.95 -0.41 15.60
N THR A 191 -3.06 -1.13 15.49
CA THR A 191 -3.14 -2.53 15.89
C THR A 191 -2.36 -3.42 14.92
N GLY A 192 -2.01 -4.64 15.35
CA GLY A 192 -1.35 -5.61 14.47
C GLY A 192 -2.13 -5.90 13.18
N ALA A 193 -3.47 -5.94 13.22
CA ALA A 193 -4.31 -6.17 12.04
C ALA A 193 -4.29 -4.99 11.06
N GLU A 194 -4.38 -3.75 11.58
CA GLU A 194 -4.28 -2.54 10.76
C GLU A 194 -2.90 -2.46 10.11
N LEU A 195 -1.84 -2.74 10.87
CA LEU A 195 -0.47 -2.71 10.37
C LEU A 195 -0.20 -3.80 9.32
N HIS A 196 -0.70 -5.01 9.54
CA HIS A 196 -0.60 -6.08 8.55
C HIS A 196 -1.32 -5.71 7.26
N THR A 197 -2.49 -5.08 7.34
CA THR A 197 -3.22 -4.57 6.17
C THR A 197 -2.38 -3.53 5.41
N MET A 198 -1.73 -2.60 6.13
CA MET A 198 -0.83 -1.62 5.52
C MET A 198 0.36 -2.28 4.81
N LYS A 199 0.95 -3.33 5.39
CA LYS A 199 2.01 -4.14 4.76
C LYS A 199 1.51 -4.76 3.45
N THR A 200 0.38 -5.47 3.48
CA THR A 200 -0.18 -6.13 2.29
C THR A 200 -0.51 -5.14 1.18
N LEU A 201 -1.09 -3.98 1.53
CA LEU A 201 -1.33 -2.91 0.57
C LEU A 201 -0.03 -2.38 -0.03
N SER A 202 1.02 -2.23 0.78
CA SER A 202 2.34 -1.77 0.31
C SER A 202 2.99 -2.76 -0.66
N GLU A 203 2.96 -4.05 -0.34
CA GLU A 203 3.45 -5.12 -1.23
C GLU A 203 2.70 -5.12 -2.57
N PHE A 204 1.39 -4.93 -2.55
CA PHE A 204 0.57 -4.81 -3.75
C PHE A 204 0.86 -3.54 -4.56
N LEU A 205 1.19 -2.43 -3.88
CA LEU A 205 1.39 -1.14 -4.51
C LEU A 205 2.77 -0.99 -5.15
N ILE A 206 3.84 -1.48 -4.52
CA ILE A 206 5.22 -1.22 -4.98
C ILE A 206 5.41 -1.47 -6.49
N PRO A 207 5.02 -2.63 -7.07
CA PRO A 207 5.18 -2.87 -8.51
C PRO A 207 4.45 -1.85 -9.38
N ARG A 208 3.29 -1.37 -8.92
CA ARG A 208 2.43 -0.41 -9.63
C ARG A 208 2.95 1.02 -9.51
N LEU A 209 3.56 1.36 -8.38
CA LEU A 209 4.17 2.67 -8.18
C LEU A 209 5.44 2.83 -9.03
N VAL A 210 6.14 1.75 -9.34
CA VAL A 210 7.31 1.75 -10.24
C VAL A 210 6.96 1.43 -11.70
N GLY A 211 5.69 1.23 -12.02
CA GLY A 211 5.20 1.00 -13.39
C GLY A 211 5.52 -0.38 -13.97
N TRP A 212 5.94 -1.35 -13.15
CA TRP A 212 6.25 -2.69 -13.62
C TRP A 212 5.00 -3.48 -14.03
N ASP A 213 3.85 -3.14 -13.48
CA ASP A 213 2.57 -3.71 -13.93
C ASP A 213 2.26 -3.35 -15.39
N GLU A 214 2.53 -2.11 -15.80
CA GLU A 214 2.35 -1.68 -17.20
C GLU A 214 3.38 -2.35 -18.13
N VAL A 215 4.63 -2.50 -17.69
CA VAL A 215 5.68 -3.20 -18.47
C VAL A 215 5.32 -4.68 -18.67
N LEU A 216 4.83 -5.35 -17.64
CA LEU A 216 4.49 -6.77 -17.67
C LEU A 216 3.12 -7.06 -18.30
N ALA A 217 2.28 -6.03 -18.51
CA ALA A 217 0.99 -6.19 -19.17
C ALA A 217 1.11 -6.44 -20.67
N VAL A 218 2.21 -6.03 -21.30
CA VAL A 218 2.47 -6.23 -22.72
C VAL A 218 3.33 -7.49 -22.90
N PRO A 219 2.83 -8.53 -23.60
CA PRO A 219 3.64 -9.71 -23.90
C PRO A 219 4.83 -9.36 -24.79
N ASP A 220 6.00 -9.92 -24.48
CA ASP A 220 7.15 -9.85 -25.39
C ASP A 220 6.91 -10.79 -26.58
N VAL A 221 6.29 -10.26 -27.63
CA VAL A 221 6.13 -10.96 -28.90
C VAL A 221 7.38 -10.69 -29.72
N GLY A 222 8.35 -11.60 -29.63
CA GLY A 222 9.56 -11.52 -30.44
C GLY A 222 9.20 -11.37 -31.92
N SER A 223 9.75 -10.37 -32.59
CA SER A 223 9.58 -10.19 -34.02
C SER A 223 10.22 -11.39 -34.73
N SER A 224 9.39 -12.33 -35.19
CA SER A 224 9.86 -13.37 -36.10
C SER A 224 10.20 -12.69 -37.43
N SER A 225 11.43 -12.23 -37.59
CA SER A 225 11.94 -11.84 -38.89
C SER A 225 11.96 -13.10 -39.76
N SER A 226 10.94 -13.29 -40.59
CA SER A 226 10.93 -14.32 -41.63
C SER A 226 11.99 -13.93 -42.66
N ARG A 227 13.25 -14.33 -42.43
CA ARG A 227 14.25 -14.38 -43.49
C ARG A 227 13.83 -15.51 -44.43
N GLY A 228 13.17 -15.15 -45.52
CA GLY A 228 12.95 -16.07 -46.63
C GLY A 228 14.30 -16.49 -47.24
N PRO A 229 14.46 -17.76 -47.64
CA PRO A 229 15.65 -18.19 -48.39
C PRO A 229 15.63 -17.56 -49.79
N MET A 230 16.73 -16.91 -50.16
CA MET A 230 17.09 -16.60 -51.54
C MET A 230 17.59 -17.86 -52.25
#